data_AF-A0A6A6LKL3-F1
#
_entry.id   AF-A0A6A6LKL3-F1
#
_cell.length_a   1.000
_cell.length_b   1.000
_cell.length_c   1.000
_cell.angle_alpha   90.00
_cell.angle_beta   90.00
_cell.angle_gamma   90.00
#
_symmetry.space_group_name_H-M   'P 1'
#
loop_
_entity.id
_entity.type
_entity.pdbx_description
1 polymer ?
#
loop_
_entity_poly.entity_id
_entity_poly.type
_entity_poly.pdbx_seq_one_letter_code
_entity_poly.pdbx_strand_id
1 'polypeptide(L)'
;MDKFIKSIDDSLQRLQGRMAKIGTFCLFLGCYQQKLPSYMNDWIGLVANNCIQELHIGVCFISAEDIRRLKKVIVDELDFIDIGAFNLEILHCEKLSYELELSLLVCNNLKKLRLSSPITNQWIQEPFDKFQSLEILHLEFIKSSTESEIELKGGFESLENLECEGKVIFELTCHLCIPNLPKLKKVEVYYLDGIVIEASNLEILDCTILSGNLEPGALLCNNLKELIVHSNPTIINQCIQQVFAKFLQLETLHLDYNFSSYEPYRISIIISRHQLKSLGLSVSGDPEAIEINAPNLKSYRFSSKTVPSSLLMNASSLQEAIFELHMEDIFDIDTEWFLNLLKYLMMFKNHKFLCLTISLMRKENYEALLNGLLWCCHPKTLSVPLENERNRELLKFLYKAFTKEEDSFRRSSHCNWRHHLKDVKIVGLEVVDEKGLESLLTFEGYKVTFELTWGAEDKGLESLLTFEGYN
;
A
#
# COMPACT_ATOMS: atom_id res chain seq x y z
N MET A 1 33.45 29.43 -2.71
CA MET A 1 32.00 29.70 -2.60
C MET A 1 31.59 30.86 -3.49
N ASP A 2 32.20 32.04 -3.37
CA ASP A 2 31.91 33.19 -4.26
C ASP A 2 32.09 32.86 -5.76
N LYS A 3 33.06 32.02 -6.10
CA LYS A 3 33.22 31.51 -7.47
C LYS A 3 32.07 30.62 -7.94
N PHE A 4 31.44 29.87 -7.03
CA PHE A 4 30.31 28.99 -7.33
C PHE A 4 29.01 29.81 -7.48
N ILE A 5 28.72 30.69 -6.52
CA ILE A 5 27.59 31.64 -6.59
C ILE A 5 27.68 32.47 -7.87
N LYS A 6 28.86 33.06 -8.14
CA LYS A 6 29.11 33.81 -9.38
C LYS A 6 28.94 32.95 -10.64
N SER A 7 29.33 31.67 -10.59
CA SER A 7 29.13 30.76 -11.73
C SER A 7 27.65 30.48 -11.98
N ILE A 8 26.83 30.38 -10.93
CA ILE A 8 25.37 30.25 -11.06
C ILE A 8 24.78 31.53 -11.63
N ASP A 9 25.12 32.68 -11.06
CA ASP A 9 24.69 34.01 -11.53
C ASP A 9 25.02 34.22 -13.01
N ASP A 10 26.28 34.01 -13.40
CA ASP A 10 26.75 34.16 -14.77
C ASP A 10 26.01 33.20 -15.73
N SER A 11 25.61 32.02 -15.24
CA SER A 11 24.88 31.03 -16.05
C SER A 11 23.40 31.41 -16.23
N LEU A 12 22.74 31.88 -15.17
CA LEU A 12 21.35 32.33 -15.20
C LEU A 12 21.19 33.63 -15.99
N GLN A 13 22.11 34.58 -15.84
CA GLN A 13 22.12 35.81 -16.63
C GLN A 13 22.34 35.55 -18.13
N ARG A 14 23.11 34.52 -18.50
CA ARG A 14 23.24 34.09 -19.91
C ARG A 14 21.96 33.50 -20.49
N LEU A 15 21.06 33.00 -19.66
CA LEU A 15 19.72 32.55 -20.07
C LEU A 15 18.78 33.74 -20.27
N GLN A 16 19.02 34.85 -19.56
CA GLN A 16 18.26 36.09 -19.71
C GLN A 16 18.35 36.61 -21.16
N GLY A 17 17.20 36.65 -21.86
CA GLY A 17 17.11 37.08 -23.26
C GLY A 17 17.19 35.95 -24.30
N ARG A 18 17.48 34.71 -23.88
CA ARG A 18 17.25 33.51 -24.70
C ARG A 18 15.90 32.93 -24.27
N MET A 19 14.88 32.94 -25.14
CA MET A 19 13.59 32.27 -24.90
C MET A 19 13.73 30.73 -24.89
N ALA A 20 14.63 30.19 -24.06
CA ALA A 20 14.74 28.76 -23.84
C ALA A 20 13.52 28.33 -23.03
N LYS A 21 12.63 27.52 -23.62
CA LYS A 21 11.53 26.87 -22.91
C LYS A 21 12.12 25.76 -22.02
N ILE A 22 12.53 26.12 -20.82
CA ILE A 22 12.96 25.17 -19.81
C ILE A 22 11.69 24.55 -19.21
N GLY A 23 11.56 23.22 -19.23
CA GLY A 23 10.38 22.55 -18.66
C GLY A 23 10.39 22.58 -17.13
N THR A 24 11.45 22.01 -16.56
CA THR A 24 11.66 21.89 -15.12
C THR A 24 13.03 22.50 -14.76
N PHE A 25 13.08 23.27 -13.69
CA PHE A 25 14.32 23.81 -13.14
C PHE A 25 14.52 23.25 -11.72
N CYS A 26 15.69 22.64 -11.47
CA CYS A 26 16.03 22.07 -10.17
C CYS A 26 17.24 22.79 -9.57
N LEU A 27 17.12 23.25 -8.33
CA LEU A 27 18.18 23.92 -7.59
C LEU A 27 18.27 23.37 -6.17
N PHE A 28 19.28 22.56 -5.89
CA PHE A 28 19.55 22.03 -4.56
C PHE A 28 20.80 22.70 -4.01
N LEU A 29 20.65 23.42 -2.90
CA LEU A 29 21.77 24.09 -2.24
C LEU A 29 21.81 23.62 -0.79
N GLY A 30 22.81 22.81 -0.45
CA GLY A 30 23.04 22.43 0.94
C GLY A 30 23.52 23.62 1.78
N CYS A 31 22.81 23.89 2.88
CA CYS A 31 23.23 24.57 4.12
C CYS A 31 22.90 26.07 4.39
N TYR A 32 22.44 26.24 5.64
CA TYR A 32 22.36 27.36 6.59
C TYR A 32 23.47 28.45 6.50
N GLN A 33 23.43 29.35 5.52
CA GLN A 33 24.27 30.55 5.56
C GLN A 33 23.52 31.83 5.16
N GLN A 34 23.64 32.86 6.02
CA GLN A 34 22.87 34.12 5.98
C GLN A 34 23.03 34.98 4.71
N LYS A 35 23.97 34.68 3.80
CA LYS A 35 24.26 35.48 2.58
C LYS A 35 23.65 34.94 1.29
N LEU A 36 23.13 33.70 1.29
CA LEU A 36 22.45 33.12 0.12
C LEU A 36 21.08 33.75 -0.21
N PRO A 37 20.24 34.16 0.77
CA PRO A 37 18.86 34.55 0.50
C PRO A 37 18.69 35.67 -0.53
N SER A 38 19.58 36.66 -0.56
CA SER A 38 19.47 37.79 -1.50
C SER A 38 19.68 37.40 -2.96
N TYR A 39 20.65 36.52 -3.24
CA TYR A 39 20.91 36.03 -4.61
C TYR A 39 19.82 35.08 -5.10
N MET A 40 19.21 34.34 -4.19
CA MET A 40 18.19 33.35 -4.56
C MET A 40 16.90 33.98 -5.07
N ASN A 41 16.45 35.08 -4.49
CA ASN A 41 15.27 35.78 -4.97
C ASN A 41 15.48 36.26 -6.41
N ASP A 42 16.67 36.78 -6.72
CA ASP A 42 17.06 37.17 -8.07
C ASP A 42 17.12 35.97 -9.01
N TRP A 43 17.67 34.83 -8.56
CA TRP A 43 17.72 33.59 -9.35
C TRP A 43 16.34 33.03 -9.66
N ILE A 44 15.46 32.98 -8.67
CA ILE A 44 14.08 32.51 -8.84
C ILE A 44 13.33 33.45 -9.77
N GLY A 45 13.47 34.76 -9.61
CA GLY A 45 12.88 35.76 -10.50
C GLY A 45 13.38 35.62 -11.93
N LEU A 46 14.69 35.45 -12.13
CA LEU A 46 15.28 35.22 -13.45
C LEU A 46 14.75 33.93 -14.09
N VAL A 47 14.67 32.84 -13.34
CA VAL A 47 14.21 31.55 -13.84
C VAL A 47 12.70 31.59 -14.16
N ALA A 48 11.87 32.10 -13.26
CA ALA A 48 10.43 32.23 -13.46
C ALA A 48 10.10 33.15 -14.66
N ASN A 49 10.91 34.18 -14.89
CA ASN A 49 10.77 35.05 -16.06
C ASN A 49 11.08 34.36 -17.40
N ASN A 50 11.84 33.26 -17.40
CA ASN A 50 12.18 32.47 -18.59
C ASN A 50 11.16 31.36 -18.92
N CYS A 51 9.90 31.49 -18.49
CA CYS A 51 8.77 30.61 -18.85
C CYS A 51 8.94 29.13 -18.44
N ILE A 52 9.52 28.86 -17.26
CA ILE A 52 9.51 27.52 -16.70
C ILE A 52 8.11 27.09 -16.23
N GLN A 53 7.83 25.78 -16.26
CA GLN A 53 6.56 25.23 -15.78
C GLN A 53 6.68 24.69 -14.35
N GLU A 54 7.80 24.06 -14.04
CA GLU A 54 8.07 23.41 -12.76
C GLU A 54 9.38 23.91 -12.13
N LEU A 55 9.35 24.13 -10.81
CA LEU A 55 10.50 24.56 -10.02
C LEU A 55 10.69 23.63 -8.83
N HIS A 56 11.85 23.01 -8.71
CA HIS A 56 12.23 22.15 -7.59
C HIS A 56 13.38 22.82 -6.86
N ILE A 57 13.23 23.08 -5.56
CA ILE A 57 14.25 23.78 -4.79
C ILE A 57 14.49 23.12 -3.44
N GLY A 58 15.74 22.88 -3.05
CA GLY A 58 16.10 22.54 -1.68
C GLY A 58 16.86 23.69 -1.04
N VAL A 59 16.18 24.59 -0.32
CA VAL A 59 16.74 25.82 0.26
C VAL A 59 15.93 26.40 1.42
N CYS A 60 16.63 26.92 2.44
CA CYS A 60 16.05 27.45 3.67
C CYS A 60 15.09 28.67 3.52
N PHE A 61 15.10 29.47 2.45
CA PHE A 61 14.29 30.70 2.38
C PHE A 61 13.81 31.05 0.96
N ILE A 62 12.51 31.32 0.77
CA ILE A 62 11.96 31.83 -0.50
C ILE A 62 11.03 33.02 -0.25
N SER A 63 11.35 34.17 -0.84
CA SER A 63 10.44 35.32 -0.94
C SER A 63 10.56 35.90 -2.35
N ALA A 64 9.63 35.56 -3.24
CA ALA A 64 9.69 36.06 -4.61
C ALA A 64 8.30 36.32 -5.20
N GLU A 65 8.03 37.59 -5.51
CA GLU A 65 6.82 38.03 -6.22
C GLU A 65 6.73 37.45 -7.64
N ASP A 66 7.86 37.04 -8.23
CA ASP A 66 7.99 36.58 -9.62
C ASP A 66 7.56 35.11 -9.83
N ILE A 67 7.22 34.37 -8.77
CA ILE A 67 6.77 32.96 -8.83
C ILE A 67 5.40 32.82 -9.52
N ARG A 68 4.70 33.93 -9.79
CA ARG A 68 3.36 33.99 -10.42
C ARG A 68 3.21 33.24 -11.75
N ARG A 69 4.30 32.93 -12.46
CA ARG A 69 4.27 32.23 -13.76
C ARG A 69 4.35 30.71 -13.64
N LEU A 70 4.69 30.19 -12.45
CA LEU A 70 4.90 28.77 -12.24
C LEU A 70 3.58 28.03 -12.03
N LYS A 71 3.55 26.78 -12.49
CA LYS A 71 2.42 25.88 -12.25
C LYS A 71 2.68 24.91 -11.11
N LYS A 72 3.94 24.56 -10.85
CA LYS A 72 4.33 23.59 -9.83
C LYS A 72 5.61 24.01 -9.13
N VAL A 73 5.59 23.91 -7.81
CA VAL A 73 6.74 24.16 -6.94
C VAL A 73 6.91 22.98 -5.97
N ILE A 74 8.11 22.43 -5.92
CA ILE A 74 8.53 21.42 -4.92
C ILE A 74 9.65 22.02 -4.08
N VAL A 75 9.52 21.90 -2.76
CA VAL A 75 10.49 22.40 -1.81
C VAL A 75 10.91 21.32 -0.82
N ASP A 76 12.21 21.03 -0.75
CA ASP A 76 12.72 19.92 0.06
C ASP A 76 12.97 20.31 1.53
N GLU A 77 13.49 21.51 1.77
CA GLU A 77 13.79 22.06 3.10
C GLU A 77 13.40 23.53 3.11
N LEU A 78 12.61 24.00 4.09
CA LEU A 78 12.15 25.39 4.11
C LEU A 78 11.94 25.95 5.52
N ASP A 79 12.49 27.15 5.79
CA ASP A 79 12.31 27.87 7.05
C ASP A 79 11.21 28.94 6.94
N PHE A 80 11.01 29.53 5.76
CA PHE A 80 10.02 30.59 5.52
C PHE A 80 9.60 30.65 4.04
N ILE A 81 8.29 30.81 3.78
CA ILE A 81 7.72 30.95 2.44
C ILE A 81 6.84 32.20 2.37
N ASP A 82 7.12 33.08 1.41
CA ASP A 82 6.21 34.14 0.99
C ASP A 82 5.99 33.99 -0.53
N ILE A 83 4.88 33.33 -0.87
CA ILE A 83 4.48 33.06 -2.25
C ILE A 83 3.22 33.84 -2.58
N GLY A 84 3.41 34.96 -3.26
CA GLY A 84 2.35 35.68 -3.98
C GLY A 84 2.15 35.15 -5.39
N ALA A 85 1.86 33.84 -5.56
CA ALA A 85 1.75 33.19 -6.87
C ALA A 85 0.32 32.80 -7.26
N PHE A 86 -0.28 33.60 -8.15
CA PHE A 86 -1.66 33.43 -8.60
C PHE A 86 -1.92 32.20 -9.49
N ASN A 87 -0.92 31.64 -10.19
CA ASN A 87 -1.11 30.52 -11.13
C ASN A 87 -0.60 29.17 -10.63
N LEU A 88 -0.15 29.09 -9.37
CA LEU A 88 0.39 27.86 -8.81
C LEU A 88 -0.73 26.82 -8.68
N GLU A 89 -0.56 25.66 -9.32
CA GLU A 89 -1.51 24.53 -9.27
C GLU A 89 -1.07 23.47 -8.25
N ILE A 90 0.24 23.29 -8.04
CA ILE A 90 0.82 22.26 -7.17
C ILE A 90 1.91 22.88 -6.26
N LEU A 91 1.78 22.65 -4.96
CA LEU A 91 2.81 22.97 -3.96
C LEU A 91 3.13 21.73 -3.13
N HIS A 92 4.40 21.35 -3.07
CA HIS A 92 4.89 20.25 -2.24
C HIS A 92 6.03 20.75 -1.35
N CYS A 93 5.94 20.55 -0.04
CA CYS A 93 6.98 20.86 0.93
C CYS A 93 7.34 19.60 1.75
N GLU A 94 8.59 19.12 1.70
CA GLU A 94 9.01 17.85 2.32
C GLU A 94 9.61 17.95 3.73
N LYS A 95 10.17 19.10 4.13
CA LYS A 95 10.68 19.35 5.49
C LYS A 95 10.59 20.84 5.83
N LEU A 96 9.86 21.20 6.89
CA LEU A 96 9.92 22.57 7.42
C LEU A 96 10.66 22.56 8.77
N SER A 97 11.65 23.44 8.90
CA SER A 97 12.43 23.56 10.15
C SER A 97 11.68 24.38 11.22
N TYR A 98 10.69 25.18 10.80
CA TYR A 98 9.91 26.10 11.62
C TYR A 98 8.44 26.14 11.17
N GLU A 99 7.57 26.72 12.00
CA GLU A 99 6.15 26.92 11.66
C GLU A 99 6.02 27.79 10.39
N LEU A 100 5.37 27.26 9.36
CA LEU A 100 5.09 27.99 8.12
C LEU A 100 3.76 28.72 8.24
N GLU A 101 3.81 30.03 8.14
CA GLU A 101 2.62 30.89 8.14
C GLU A 101 1.91 30.81 6.77
N LEU A 102 0.87 29.98 6.67
CA LEU A 102 0.00 29.91 5.49
C LEU A 102 -0.72 31.22 5.17
N SER A 103 -0.79 32.13 6.15
CA SER A 103 -1.35 33.47 5.98
C SER A 103 -0.71 34.25 4.80
N LEU A 104 0.56 33.95 4.49
CA LEU A 104 1.36 34.55 3.41
C LEU A 104 1.13 33.89 2.04
N LEU A 105 0.55 32.69 1.99
CA LEU A 105 0.28 32.00 0.73
C LEU A 105 -0.98 32.56 0.06
N VAL A 106 -0.79 33.21 -1.10
CA VAL A 106 -1.88 33.71 -1.96
C VAL A 106 -1.91 32.87 -3.24
N CYS A 107 -2.52 31.68 -3.17
CA CYS A 107 -2.55 30.70 -4.27
C CYS A 107 -3.99 30.27 -4.61
N ASN A 108 -4.75 31.15 -5.25
CA ASN A 108 -6.18 30.92 -5.54
C ASN A 108 -6.45 29.75 -6.53
N ASN A 109 -5.46 29.37 -7.34
CA ASN A 109 -5.56 28.30 -8.33
C ASN A 109 -4.93 26.97 -7.86
N LEU A 110 -4.54 26.88 -6.59
CA LEU A 110 -3.88 25.70 -6.05
C LEU A 110 -4.86 24.52 -6.04
N LYS A 111 -4.47 23.44 -6.72
CA LYS A 111 -5.24 22.19 -6.81
C LYS A 111 -4.69 21.10 -5.89
N LYS A 112 -3.37 21.08 -5.69
CA LYS A 112 -2.69 20.08 -4.85
C LYS A 112 -1.74 20.76 -3.87
N LEU A 113 -1.91 20.44 -2.59
CA LEU A 113 -1.04 20.90 -1.52
C LEU A 113 -0.53 19.69 -0.75
N ARG A 114 0.78 19.52 -0.66
CA ARG A 114 1.43 18.49 0.15
C ARG A 114 2.40 19.13 1.12
N LEU A 115 2.19 18.85 2.40
CA LEU A 115 2.95 19.41 3.50
C LEU A 115 3.44 18.24 4.36
N SER A 116 4.73 18.01 4.35
CA SER A 116 5.41 16.91 5.06
C SER A 116 6.28 17.48 6.18
N SER A 117 5.67 17.96 7.25
CA SER A 117 6.39 18.68 8.31
C SER A 117 5.57 18.78 9.61
N PRO A 118 6.17 19.00 10.79
CA PRO A 118 5.43 19.34 12.01
C PRO A 118 4.47 20.52 11.80
N ILE A 119 3.21 20.23 11.45
CA ILE A 119 2.13 21.20 11.45
C ILE A 119 1.68 21.36 12.90
N THR A 120 1.79 22.56 13.44
CA THR A 120 1.25 22.87 14.78
C THR A 120 -0.24 23.18 14.69
N ASN A 121 -0.98 22.97 15.78
CA ASN A 121 -2.43 23.16 15.84
C ASN A 121 -2.91 24.55 15.38
N GLN A 122 -2.02 25.56 15.38
CA GLN A 122 -2.33 26.90 14.88
C GLN A 122 -2.68 26.93 13.39
N TRP A 123 -2.09 26.05 12.57
CA TRP A 123 -2.36 25.97 11.12
C TRP A 123 -3.80 25.56 10.81
N ILE A 124 -4.33 24.65 11.62
CA ILE A 124 -5.62 24.01 11.44
C ILE A 124 -6.75 24.97 11.89
N GLN A 125 -6.38 25.99 12.67
CA GLN A 125 -7.28 27.02 13.19
C GLN A 125 -7.42 28.23 12.26
N GLU A 126 -6.53 28.42 11.27
CA GLU A 126 -6.65 29.50 10.28
C GLU A 126 -7.64 29.12 9.16
N PRO A 127 -8.47 30.06 8.68
CA PRO A 127 -9.46 29.78 7.65
C PRO A 127 -8.79 29.44 6.31
N PHE A 128 -8.99 28.20 5.85
CA PHE A 128 -8.57 27.72 4.53
C PHE A 128 -9.42 28.29 3.37
N ASP A 129 -10.24 29.30 3.62
CA ASP A 129 -11.08 30.01 2.64
C ASP A 129 -10.31 30.49 1.39
N LYS A 130 -8.98 30.59 1.48
CA LYS A 130 -8.07 30.97 0.38
C LYS A 130 -7.89 29.87 -0.68
N PHE A 131 -8.17 28.61 -0.36
CA PHE A 131 -7.85 27.46 -1.21
C PHE A 131 -9.12 26.84 -1.85
N GLN A 132 -9.97 27.66 -2.46
CA GLN A 132 -11.26 27.23 -3.03
C GLN A 132 -11.12 26.21 -4.18
N SER A 133 -9.98 26.24 -4.89
CA SER A 133 -9.68 25.35 -6.03
C SER A 133 -8.99 24.05 -5.61
N LEU A 134 -8.74 23.85 -4.31
CA LEU A 134 -7.96 22.71 -3.82
C LEU A 134 -8.75 21.42 -3.97
N GLU A 135 -8.17 20.45 -4.67
CA GLU A 135 -8.75 19.13 -4.96
C GLU A 135 -8.08 18.03 -4.12
N ILE A 136 -6.78 18.18 -3.80
CA ILE A 136 -5.98 17.21 -3.04
C ILE A 136 -5.19 17.92 -1.94
N LEU A 137 -5.31 17.42 -0.71
CA LEU A 137 -4.56 17.89 0.44
C LEU A 137 -3.85 16.72 1.11
N HIS A 138 -2.54 16.81 1.27
CA HIS A 138 -1.74 15.88 2.05
C HIS A 138 -1.09 16.62 3.22
N LEU A 139 -1.34 16.14 4.43
CA LEU A 139 -0.83 16.71 5.67
C LEU A 139 -0.11 15.62 6.47
N GLU A 140 1.17 15.82 6.71
CA GLU A 140 1.91 15.05 7.70
C GLU A 140 1.91 15.86 9.01
N PHE A 141 1.50 15.25 10.12
CA PHE A 141 1.44 15.92 11.42
C PHE A 141 2.50 15.34 12.33
N ILE A 142 3.19 16.21 13.08
CA ILE A 142 4.01 15.78 14.21
C ILE A 142 3.41 16.44 15.45
N LYS A 143 2.83 15.62 16.31
CA LYS A 143 2.20 16.11 17.54
C LYS A 143 3.24 16.27 18.64
N SER A 144 3.44 17.50 19.11
CA SER A 144 4.31 17.84 20.24
C SER A 144 3.58 18.43 21.46
N SER A 145 2.27 18.69 21.35
CA SER A 145 1.48 19.43 22.35
C SER A 145 0.37 18.59 23.02
N THR A 146 -0.09 19.08 24.17
CA THR A 146 -1.05 18.45 25.10
C THR A 146 -2.52 18.46 24.65
N GLU A 147 -2.85 19.01 23.47
CA GLU A 147 -4.24 19.08 22.98
C GLU A 147 -4.64 17.79 22.27
N SER A 148 -5.80 17.22 22.61
CA SER A 148 -6.25 15.89 22.16
C SER A 148 -6.87 15.84 20.76
N GLU A 149 -7.26 16.98 20.17
CA GLU A 149 -8.08 17.03 18.96
C GLU A 149 -7.50 17.98 17.89
N ILE A 150 -7.61 17.57 16.64
CA ILE A 150 -7.23 18.31 15.43
C ILE A 150 -8.51 18.52 14.62
N GLU A 151 -8.95 19.75 14.39
CA GLU A 151 -10.19 20.05 13.65
C GLU A 151 -9.92 20.86 12.39
N LEU A 152 -10.02 20.25 11.21
CA LEU A 152 -9.88 20.98 9.93
C LEU A 152 -11.00 22.01 9.79
N LYS A 153 -10.76 23.28 10.13
CA LYS A 153 -11.77 24.31 9.92
C LYS A 153 -12.10 24.42 8.43
N GLY A 154 -13.39 24.46 8.12
CA GLY A 154 -13.94 24.38 6.76
C GLY A 154 -13.45 25.49 5.79
N GLY A 155 -13.97 25.47 4.57
CA GLY A 155 -13.57 26.38 3.47
C GLY A 155 -13.11 25.67 2.19
N PHE A 156 -13.06 24.33 2.21
CA PHE A 156 -12.67 23.52 1.06
C PHE A 156 -13.87 23.07 0.22
N GLU A 157 -14.33 23.92 -0.71
CA GLU A 157 -15.48 23.60 -1.57
C GLU A 157 -15.18 22.58 -2.68
N SER A 158 -13.91 22.40 -3.02
CA SER A 158 -13.46 21.55 -4.15
C SER A 158 -12.67 20.32 -3.73
N LEU A 159 -12.39 20.14 -2.43
CA LEU A 159 -11.51 19.08 -1.95
C LEU A 159 -12.16 17.70 -2.16
N GLU A 160 -11.48 16.86 -2.95
CA GLU A 160 -11.93 15.51 -3.27
C GLU A 160 -11.15 14.44 -2.50
N ASN A 161 -9.85 14.68 -2.26
CA ASN A 161 -8.96 13.73 -1.59
C ASN A 161 -8.21 14.40 -0.43
N LEU A 162 -8.26 13.77 0.74
CA LEU A 162 -7.52 14.17 1.91
C LEU A 162 -6.64 13.01 2.40
N GLU A 163 -5.35 13.27 2.55
CA GLU A 163 -4.38 12.34 3.12
C GLU A 163 -3.76 12.98 4.36
N CYS A 164 -3.79 12.27 5.47
CA CYS A 164 -3.30 12.72 6.76
C CYS A 164 -2.41 11.64 7.37
N GLU A 165 -1.15 11.94 7.66
CA GLU A 165 -0.24 10.99 8.30
C GLU A 165 0.22 11.55 9.64
N GLY A 166 -0.10 10.86 10.73
CA GLY A 166 0.41 11.18 12.07
C GLY A 166 1.79 10.55 12.30
N LYS A 167 2.79 11.35 12.64
CA LYS A 167 4.02 10.86 13.28
C LYS A 167 3.88 11.03 14.78
N VAL A 168 3.44 9.97 15.44
CA VAL A 168 3.31 9.92 16.90
C VAL A 168 4.69 9.79 17.52
N ILE A 169 5.16 10.85 18.16
CA ILE A 169 6.45 10.84 18.88
C ILE A 169 6.25 10.41 20.35
N PHE A 170 5.04 10.50 20.92
CA PHE A 170 4.75 10.15 22.32
C PHE A 170 3.29 9.69 22.53
N GLU A 171 3.00 9.06 23.69
CA GLU A 171 1.73 8.44 24.18
C GLU A 171 0.48 9.36 24.23
N LEU A 172 0.37 10.37 23.37
CA LEU A 172 -0.72 11.35 23.36
C LEU A 172 -1.78 10.96 22.34
N THR A 173 -3.04 10.91 22.80
CA THR A 173 -4.19 10.61 21.93
C THR A 173 -4.41 11.71 20.90
N CYS A 174 -4.53 11.36 19.62
CA CYS A 174 -4.80 12.30 18.52
C CYS A 174 -6.10 11.95 17.79
N HIS A 175 -7.11 12.81 17.96
CA HIS A 175 -8.38 12.71 17.23
C HIS A 175 -8.41 13.71 16.07
N LEU A 176 -8.82 13.26 14.88
CA LEU A 176 -9.03 14.12 13.71
C LEU A 176 -10.51 14.36 13.46
N CYS A 177 -10.92 15.62 13.39
CA CYS A 177 -12.25 16.08 13.07
C CYS A 177 -12.25 16.73 11.68
N ILE A 178 -13.01 16.15 10.76
CA ILE A 178 -13.20 16.65 9.39
C ILE A 178 -14.66 17.12 9.28
N PRO A 179 -14.94 18.43 9.33
CA PRO A 179 -16.29 18.97 9.23
C PRO A 179 -16.77 19.03 7.78
N ASN A 180 -18.09 19.00 7.59
CA ASN A 180 -18.82 18.92 6.30
C ASN A 180 -18.03 19.34 5.04
N LEU A 181 -17.40 18.37 4.38
CA LEU A 181 -16.72 18.56 3.10
C LEU A 181 -17.57 18.00 1.94
N PRO A 182 -18.21 18.86 1.13
CA PRO A 182 -19.27 18.42 0.21
C PRO A 182 -18.77 17.64 -1.00
N LYS A 183 -17.52 17.78 -1.43
CA LYS A 183 -16.97 17.04 -2.58
C LYS A 183 -15.98 15.94 -2.21
N LEU A 184 -15.74 15.73 -0.91
CA LEU A 184 -14.76 14.77 -0.43
C LEU A 184 -15.20 13.35 -0.78
N LYS A 185 -14.34 12.62 -1.51
CA LYS A 185 -14.57 11.25 -1.97
C LYS A 185 -13.62 10.25 -1.31
N LYS A 186 -12.40 10.66 -0.99
CA LYS A 186 -11.36 9.80 -0.41
C LYS A 186 -10.71 10.45 0.80
N VAL A 187 -10.57 9.67 1.86
CA VAL A 187 -9.84 10.04 3.09
C VAL A 187 -8.86 8.91 3.43
N GLU A 188 -7.59 9.25 3.57
CA GLU A 188 -6.52 8.35 4.01
C GLU A 188 -5.90 8.93 5.28
N VAL A 189 -5.92 8.18 6.37
CA VAL A 189 -5.55 8.71 7.69
C VAL A 189 -4.73 7.69 8.47
N TYR A 190 -3.45 7.97 8.66
CA TYR A 190 -2.52 7.02 9.28
C TYR A 190 -2.10 7.47 10.68
N TYR A 191 -2.03 6.51 11.61
CA TYR A 191 -1.51 6.65 12.98
C TYR A 191 -2.26 7.67 13.86
N LEU A 192 -3.58 7.55 13.95
CA LEU A 192 -4.42 8.35 14.85
C LEU A 192 -5.11 7.49 15.94
N ASP A 193 -5.63 8.12 16.97
CA ASP A 193 -6.40 7.45 18.03
C ASP A 193 -7.90 7.46 17.77
N GLY A 194 -8.40 8.45 17.03
CA GLY A 194 -9.78 8.43 16.58
C GLY A 194 -10.05 9.42 15.47
N ILE A 195 -11.21 9.25 14.84
CA ILE A 195 -11.59 10.05 13.68
C ILE A 195 -13.09 10.34 13.69
N VAL A 196 -13.43 11.60 13.43
CA VAL A 196 -14.77 12.10 13.23
C VAL A 196 -14.83 12.71 11.85
N ILE A 197 -15.68 12.19 10.98
CA ILE A 197 -15.81 12.66 9.60
C ILE A 197 -17.25 13.04 9.32
N GLU A 198 -17.46 14.27 8.88
CA GLU A 198 -18.70 14.72 8.28
C GLU A 198 -18.45 14.94 6.78
N ALA A 199 -18.76 13.92 5.97
CA ALA A 199 -18.57 13.96 4.52
C ALA A 199 -19.57 13.01 3.85
N SER A 200 -20.71 13.55 3.43
CA SER A 200 -21.81 12.75 2.86
C SER A 200 -21.45 12.01 1.56
N ASN A 201 -20.51 12.55 0.79
CA ASN A 201 -20.07 12.00 -0.50
C ASN A 201 -18.81 11.13 -0.41
N LEU A 202 -18.33 10.83 0.81
CA LEU A 202 -17.17 9.97 1.01
C LEU A 202 -17.45 8.56 0.49
N GLU A 203 -16.58 8.08 -0.40
CA GLU A 203 -16.67 6.75 -1.01
C GLU A 203 -15.58 5.80 -0.50
N ILE A 204 -14.40 6.32 -0.15
CA ILE A 204 -13.22 5.56 0.26
C ILE A 204 -12.69 6.12 1.58
N LEU A 205 -12.52 5.24 2.57
CA LEU A 205 -11.86 5.54 3.83
C LEU A 205 -10.76 4.51 4.08
N ASP A 206 -9.52 4.98 4.16
CA ASP A 206 -8.38 4.20 4.64
C ASP A 206 -7.91 4.80 5.95
N CYS A 207 -7.86 4.01 7.02
CA CYS A 207 -7.43 4.50 8.32
C CYS A 207 -6.58 3.52 9.13
N THR A 208 -5.55 4.05 9.79
CA THR A 208 -4.77 3.35 10.82
C THR A 208 -5.08 3.92 12.20
N ILE A 209 -5.61 3.08 13.09
CA ILE A 209 -6.08 3.46 14.42
C ILE A 209 -5.25 2.78 15.50
N LEU A 210 -4.61 3.57 16.37
CA LEU A 210 -3.63 3.11 17.35
C LEU A 210 -4.26 2.56 18.63
N SER A 211 -5.10 3.36 19.30
CA SER A 211 -5.61 3.01 20.64
C SER A 211 -7.12 3.21 20.86
N GLY A 212 -7.78 4.08 20.10
CA GLY A 212 -9.23 4.28 20.21
C GLY A 212 -10.03 3.31 19.33
N ASN A 213 -11.29 3.09 19.69
CA ASN A 213 -12.19 2.33 18.84
C ASN A 213 -12.58 3.18 17.63
N LEU A 214 -12.62 2.57 16.43
CA LEU A 214 -13.37 3.17 15.32
C LEU A 214 -14.84 3.19 15.74
N GLU A 215 -15.35 4.37 16.13
CA GLU A 215 -16.76 4.55 16.44
C GLU A 215 -17.48 4.87 15.13
N PRO A 216 -18.16 3.90 14.48
CA PRO A 216 -18.74 4.17 13.17
C PRO A 216 -19.81 5.24 13.29
N GLY A 217 -20.47 5.38 14.45
CA GLY A 217 -21.40 6.46 14.78
C GLY A 217 -20.87 7.87 14.49
N ALA A 218 -19.58 8.13 14.76
CA ALA A 218 -18.92 9.40 14.54
C ALA A 218 -18.64 9.73 13.06
N LEU A 219 -18.77 8.75 12.16
CA LEU A 219 -18.57 8.92 10.72
C LEU A 219 -19.90 9.28 10.03
N LEU A 220 -20.23 10.55 9.86
CA LEU A 220 -21.41 11.01 9.12
C LEU A 220 -21.21 10.90 7.59
N CYS A 221 -20.87 9.70 7.10
CA CYS A 221 -20.79 9.34 5.70
C CYS A 221 -21.73 8.14 5.41
N ASN A 222 -22.52 8.22 4.35
CA ASN A 222 -23.54 7.20 4.02
C ASN A 222 -23.25 6.46 2.70
N ASN A 223 -22.35 6.99 1.88
CA ASN A 223 -22.04 6.48 0.54
C ASN A 223 -20.71 5.71 0.49
N LEU A 224 -20.20 5.27 1.64
CA LEU A 224 -18.93 4.56 1.74
C LEU A 224 -19.02 3.22 1.00
N LYS A 225 -18.13 3.03 0.02
CA LYS A 225 -18.02 1.81 -0.81
C LYS A 225 -16.79 0.99 -0.45
N GLU A 226 -15.73 1.65 -0.01
CA GLU A 226 -14.46 1.02 0.35
C GLU A 226 -13.99 1.48 1.72
N LEU A 227 -13.63 0.50 2.55
CA LEU A 227 -13.10 0.72 3.88
C LEU A 227 -11.84 -0.13 4.08
N ILE A 228 -10.74 0.52 4.43
CA ILE A 228 -9.48 -0.08 4.81
C ILE A 228 -9.20 0.33 6.26
N VAL A 229 -8.99 -0.66 7.14
CA VAL A 229 -8.73 -0.41 8.56
C VAL A 229 -7.48 -1.17 8.99
N HIS A 230 -6.50 -0.44 9.50
CA HIS A 230 -5.30 -0.98 10.14
C HIS A 230 -5.37 -0.71 11.64
N SER A 231 -5.53 -1.75 12.47
CA SER A 231 -5.64 -1.56 13.92
C SER A 231 -5.36 -2.84 14.71
N ASN A 232 -5.40 -2.74 16.04
CA ASN A 232 -5.30 -3.90 16.91
C ASN A 232 -6.50 -4.86 16.67
N PRO A 233 -6.28 -6.19 16.67
CA PRO A 233 -7.35 -7.18 16.51
C PRO A 233 -8.58 -6.99 17.40
N THR A 234 -8.36 -6.56 18.65
CA THR A 234 -9.45 -6.33 19.60
C THR A 234 -10.39 -5.24 19.13
N ILE A 235 -9.83 -4.15 18.59
CA ILE A 235 -10.58 -3.00 18.10
C ILE A 235 -11.37 -3.39 16.85
N ILE A 236 -10.71 -4.03 15.89
CA ILE A 236 -11.35 -4.46 14.63
C ILE A 236 -12.54 -5.38 14.91
N ASN A 237 -12.36 -6.38 15.79
CA ASN A 237 -13.41 -7.34 16.08
C ASN A 237 -14.62 -6.71 16.81
N GLN A 238 -14.39 -5.67 17.63
CA GLN A 238 -15.47 -4.94 18.29
C GLN A 238 -16.26 -4.04 17.33
N CYS A 239 -15.59 -3.42 16.35
CA CYS A 239 -16.22 -2.42 15.48
C CYS A 239 -16.85 -3.00 14.20
N ILE A 240 -16.41 -4.18 13.73
CA ILE A 240 -16.81 -4.72 12.43
C ILE A 240 -18.33 -4.87 12.25
N GLN A 241 -19.04 -5.32 13.29
CA GLN A 241 -20.51 -5.46 13.22
C GLN A 241 -21.22 -4.11 13.14
N GLN A 242 -20.65 -3.09 13.79
CA GLN A 242 -21.18 -1.72 13.74
C GLN A 242 -20.92 -1.06 12.39
N VAL A 243 -19.72 -1.27 11.82
CA VAL A 243 -19.35 -0.85 10.46
C VAL A 243 -20.37 -1.41 9.46
N PHE A 244 -20.65 -2.70 9.57
CA PHE A 244 -21.62 -3.42 8.76
C PHE A 244 -23.07 -2.98 8.96
N ALA A 245 -23.46 -2.60 10.17
CA ALA A 245 -24.77 -2.03 10.43
C ALA A 245 -24.94 -0.64 9.81
N LYS A 246 -23.85 0.13 9.74
CA LYS A 246 -23.86 1.52 9.28
C LYS A 246 -23.70 1.66 7.76
N PHE A 247 -22.68 1.03 7.17
CA PHE A 247 -22.32 1.22 5.77
C PHE A 247 -22.96 0.16 4.88
N LEU A 248 -24.23 0.38 4.55
CA LEU A 248 -25.02 -0.58 3.77
C LEU A 248 -24.57 -0.73 2.30
N GLN A 249 -23.83 0.26 1.78
CA GLN A 249 -23.30 0.27 0.41
C GLN A 249 -21.86 -0.26 0.30
N LEU A 250 -21.27 -0.75 1.40
CA LEU A 250 -19.88 -1.19 1.42
C LEU A 250 -19.67 -2.41 0.51
N GLU A 251 -18.80 -2.25 -0.49
CA GLU A 251 -18.48 -3.28 -1.49
C GLU A 251 -17.08 -3.88 -1.29
N THR A 252 -16.16 -3.10 -0.72
CA THR A 252 -14.78 -3.49 -0.46
C THR A 252 -14.44 -3.28 1.01
N LEU A 253 -13.90 -4.31 1.65
CA LEU A 253 -13.41 -4.25 3.02
C LEU A 253 -11.99 -4.82 3.07
N HIS A 254 -11.05 -4.06 3.62
CA HIS A 254 -9.71 -4.53 3.94
C HIS A 254 -9.46 -4.34 5.43
N LEU A 255 -9.06 -5.42 6.11
CA LEU A 255 -8.74 -5.42 7.53
C LEU A 255 -7.30 -5.87 7.73
N ASP A 256 -6.50 -4.99 8.31
CA ASP A 256 -5.11 -5.28 8.65
C ASP A 256 -4.94 -5.35 10.16
N TYR A 257 -4.65 -6.57 10.61
CA TYR A 257 -4.44 -6.98 11.98
C TYR A 257 -2.95 -6.94 12.36
N ASN A 258 -2.06 -6.41 11.51
CA ASN A 258 -0.61 -6.36 11.71
C ASN A 258 -0.14 -5.28 12.70
N PHE A 259 -0.78 -5.17 13.87
CA PHE A 259 -0.40 -4.18 14.88
C PHE A 259 0.61 -4.78 15.87
N SER A 260 1.73 -4.08 16.11
CA SER A 260 2.94 -4.51 16.82
C SER A 260 2.71 -4.79 18.32
N SER A 261 1.94 -5.81 18.61
CA SER A 261 1.74 -6.29 19.97
C SER A 261 2.56 -7.56 20.16
N TYR A 262 3.38 -7.56 21.22
CA TYR A 262 4.33 -8.63 21.53
C TYR A 262 3.65 -9.90 22.06
N GLU A 263 2.33 -9.90 22.20
CA GLU A 263 1.60 -11.05 22.73
C GLU A 263 0.95 -11.86 21.60
N PRO A 264 1.00 -13.19 21.68
CA PRO A 264 0.31 -14.06 20.75
C PRO A 264 -1.21 -13.99 21.02
N TYR A 265 -1.94 -13.28 20.17
CA TYR A 265 -3.40 -13.30 20.19
C TYR A 265 -3.92 -14.31 19.18
N ARG A 266 -4.86 -15.14 19.62
CA ARG A 266 -5.69 -15.95 18.72
C ARG A 266 -6.78 -15.06 18.14
N ILE A 267 -6.86 -15.06 16.82
CA ILE A 267 -7.80 -14.19 16.11
C ILE A 267 -8.91 -15.06 15.54
N SER A 268 -10.15 -14.75 15.94
CA SER A 268 -11.37 -15.30 15.34
C SER A 268 -12.07 -14.19 14.55
N ILE A 269 -12.31 -14.43 13.26
CA ILE A 269 -12.85 -13.44 12.33
C ILE A 269 -14.19 -13.96 11.80
N ILE A 270 -15.27 -13.20 12.01
CA ILE A 270 -16.61 -13.54 11.49
C ILE A 270 -17.11 -12.39 10.62
N ILE A 271 -17.24 -12.66 9.32
CA ILE A 271 -17.70 -11.70 8.32
C ILE A 271 -18.96 -12.24 7.65
N SER A 272 -20.09 -11.54 7.80
CA SER A 272 -21.36 -11.93 7.20
C SER A 272 -21.98 -10.74 6.47
N ARG A 273 -21.66 -10.61 5.18
CA ARG A 273 -22.17 -9.53 4.32
C ARG A 273 -22.34 -9.96 2.87
N HIS A 274 -23.57 -9.89 2.40
CA HIS A 274 -23.92 -10.31 1.05
C HIS A 274 -23.61 -9.24 0.00
N GLN A 275 -23.47 -7.98 0.36
CA GLN A 275 -23.14 -6.91 -0.59
C GLN A 275 -21.65 -6.88 -0.97
N LEU A 276 -20.79 -7.49 -0.13
CA LEU A 276 -19.36 -7.42 -0.27
C LEU A 276 -18.91 -8.12 -1.57
N LYS A 277 -18.11 -7.41 -2.37
CA LYS A 277 -17.52 -7.88 -3.63
C LYS A 277 -16.03 -8.16 -3.48
N SER A 278 -15.34 -7.47 -2.58
CA SER A 278 -13.90 -7.64 -2.32
C SER A 278 -13.62 -7.68 -0.82
N LEU A 279 -12.81 -8.65 -0.39
CA LEU A 279 -12.38 -8.80 1.00
C LEU A 279 -10.87 -9.01 1.07
N GLY A 280 -10.18 -8.15 1.81
CA GLY A 280 -8.78 -8.32 2.17
C GLY A 280 -8.61 -8.52 3.67
N LEU A 281 -7.82 -9.51 4.06
CA LEU A 281 -7.44 -9.78 5.44
C LEU A 281 -5.92 -9.90 5.51
N SER A 282 -5.30 -9.17 6.42
CA SER A 282 -3.86 -9.21 6.69
C SER A 282 -3.66 -9.49 8.17
N VAL A 283 -2.97 -10.57 8.53
CA VAL A 283 -2.94 -11.10 9.91
C VAL A 283 -1.52 -11.47 10.35
N SER A 284 -0.99 -10.81 11.39
CA SER A 284 0.36 -11.10 11.90
C SER A 284 0.40 -12.19 12.97
N GLY A 285 -0.73 -12.45 13.64
CA GLY A 285 -0.88 -13.48 14.67
C GLY A 285 -1.35 -14.83 14.10
N ASP A 286 -1.72 -15.75 14.99
CA ASP A 286 -2.27 -17.06 14.59
C ASP A 286 -3.81 -16.98 14.46
N PRO A 287 -4.35 -17.06 13.24
CA PRO A 287 -5.80 -17.07 13.04
C PRO A 287 -6.36 -18.45 13.44
N GLU A 288 -7.15 -18.48 14.51
CA GLU A 288 -7.75 -19.72 15.03
C GLU A 288 -8.97 -20.13 14.19
N ALA A 289 -9.81 -19.17 13.82
CA ALA A 289 -10.99 -19.44 13.02
C ALA A 289 -11.37 -18.24 12.15
N ILE A 290 -11.64 -18.50 10.87
CA ILE A 290 -12.15 -17.49 9.95
C ILE A 290 -13.47 -18.01 9.37
N GLU A 291 -14.56 -17.28 9.59
CA GLU A 291 -15.87 -17.56 9.01
C GLU A 291 -16.30 -16.40 8.12
N ILE A 292 -16.52 -16.70 6.84
CA ILE A 292 -16.90 -15.72 5.82
C ILE A 292 -18.18 -16.18 5.13
N ASN A 293 -19.27 -15.48 5.39
CA ASN A 293 -20.55 -15.64 4.70
C ASN A 293 -20.81 -14.43 3.79
N ALA A 294 -20.28 -14.49 2.57
CA ALA A 294 -20.35 -13.42 1.58
C ALA A 294 -20.57 -14.03 0.18
N PRO A 295 -21.80 -14.47 -0.17
CA PRO A 295 -22.05 -15.25 -1.39
C PRO A 295 -21.75 -14.51 -2.69
N ASN A 296 -21.79 -13.16 -2.68
CA ASN A 296 -21.49 -12.30 -3.83
C ASN A 296 -20.02 -11.84 -3.89
N LEU A 297 -19.16 -12.35 -2.99
CA LEU A 297 -17.74 -12.04 -2.98
C LEU A 297 -17.11 -12.50 -4.31
N LYS A 298 -16.35 -11.62 -4.96
CA LYS A 298 -15.69 -11.87 -6.26
C LYS A 298 -14.18 -11.99 -6.12
N SER A 299 -13.59 -11.21 -5.21
CA SER A 299 -12.16 -11.21 -4.91
C SER A 299 -11.92 -11.38 -3.42
N TYR A 300 -10.95 -12.23 -3.08
CA TYR A 300 -10.52 -12.49 -1.72
C TYR A 300 -9.00 -12.44 -1.64
N ARG A 301 -8.47 -11.69 -0.69
CA ARG A 301 -7.04 -11.62 -0.36
C ARG A 301 -6.85 -11.99 1.09
N PHE A 302 -5.93 -12.89 1.36
CA PHE A 302 -5.51 -13.26 2.70
C PHE A 302 -3.98 -13.22 2.77
N SER A 303 -3.44 -12.44 3.70
CA SER A 303 -2.01 -12.35 3.99
C SER A 303 -1.77 -12.73 5.44
N SER A 304 -0.84 -13.64 5.71
CA SER A 304 -0.54 -14.10 7.07
C SER A 304 0.86 -14.72 7.18
N LYS A 305 1.35 -14.89 8.41
CA LYS A 305 2.53 -15.73 8.69
C LYS A 305 2.19 -17.22 8.76
N THR A 306 0.97 -17.54 9.18
CA THR A 306 0.48 -18.92 9.36
C THR A 306 -0.82 -19.17 8.62
N VAL A 307 -1.10 -20.44 8.31
CA VAL A 307 -2.36 -20.84 7.69
C VAL A 307 -3.43 -20.96 8.77
N PRO A 308 -4.65 -20.42 8.57
CA PRO A 308 -5.74 -20.60 9.53
C PRO A 308 -6.05 -22.09 9.72
N SER A 309 -6.17 -22.52 10.98
CA SER A 309 -6.50 -23.90 11.32
C SER A 309 -7.93 -24.28 10.94
N SER A 310 -8.84 -23.29 10.94
CA SER A 310 -10.22 -23.42 10.48
C SER A 310 -10.62 -22.24 9.60
N LEU A 311 -11.02 -22.54 8.37
CA LEU A 311 -11.64 -21.58 7.45
C LEU A 311 -12.97 -22.13 6.96
N LEU A 312 -14.05 -21.39 7.20
CA LEU A 312 -15.37 -21.64 6.67
C LEU A 312 -15.73 -20.48 5.75
N MET A 313 -15.95 -20.76 4.47
CA MET A 313 -16.25 -19.71 3.48
C MET A 313 -17.42 -20.10 2.60
N ASN A 314 -18.47 -19.30 2.66
CA ASN A 314 -19.55 -19.27 1.68
C ASN A 314 -19.35 -18.09 0.73
N ALA A 315 -18.61 -18.32 -0.34
CA ALA A 315 -18.28 -17.33 -1.38
C ALA A 315 -18.55 -17.89 -2.78
N SER A 316 -19.80 -18.26 -3.05
CA SER A 316 -20.20 -18.94 -4.29
C SER A 316 -19.87 -18.20 -5.60
N SER A 317 -19.72 -16.87 -5.54
CA SER A 317 -19.41 -16.02 -6.70
C SER A 317 -17.92 -15.73 -6.87
N LEU A 318 -17.06 -16.33 -6.03
CA LEU A 318 -15.65 -16.00 -5.97
C LEU A 318 -14.94 -16.37 -7.29
N GLN A 319 -14.12 -15.45 -7.78
CA GLN A 319 -13.43 -15.58 -9.06
C GLN A 319 -11.92 -15.61 -8.86
N GLU A 320 -11.44 -14.75 -7.96
CA GLU A 320 -10.03 -14.56 -7.65
C GLU A 320 -9.81 -14.73 -6.14
N ALA A 321 -8.83 -15.57 -5.80
CA ALA A 321 -8.31 -15.70 -4.46
C ALA A 321 -6.79 -15.47 -4.49
N ILE A 322 -6.30 -14.61 -3.60
CA ILE A 322 -4.88 -14.34 -3.41
C ILE A 322 -4.52 -14.74 -1.99
N PHE A 323 -3.56 -15.64 -1.86
CA PHE A 323 -3.05 -16.09 -0.57
C PHE A 323 -1.56 -15.77 -0.47
N GLU A 324 -1.19 -14.96 0.51
CA GLU A 324 0.18 -14.48 0.76
C GLU A 324 0.66 -15.00 2.12
N LEU A 325 1.70 -15.85 2.09
CA LEU A 325 2.32 -16.41 3.28
C LEU A 325 3.71 -15.82 3.47
N HIS A 326 3.89 -15.16 4.62
CA HIS A 326 5.12 -14.50 5.04
C HIS A 326 5.80 -15.30 6.15
N MET A 327 6.56 -16.32 5.78
CA MET A 327 7.23 -17.19 6.75
C MET A 327 8.44 -16.48 7.34
N GLU A 328 8.67 -16.59 8.65
CA GLU A 328 9.93 -16.16 9.26
C GLU A 328 10.98 -17.27 9.15
N ASP A 329 12.27 -16.89 9.11
CA ASP A 329 13.40 -17.82 8.88
C ASP A 329 13.50 -18.97 9.91
N ILE A 330 12.80 -18.88 11.05
CA ILE A 330 12.85 -19.82 12.18
C ILE A 330 11.66 -20.80 12.15
N PHE A 331 10.66 -20.61 11.29
CA PHE A 331 9.44 -21.42 11.31
C PHE A 331 9.69 -22.82 10.71
N ASP A 332 9.61 -23.85 11.55
CA ASP A 332 9.62 -25.24 11.08
C ASP A 332 8.23 -25.61 10.57
N ILE A 333 8.15 -26.00 9.30
CA ILE A 333 6.90 -26.46 8.69
C ILE A 333 6.67 -27.90 9.14
N ASP A 334 5.67 -28.10 9.98
CA ASP A 334 5.24 -29.43 10.40
C ASP A 334 4.09 -29.96 9.52
N THR A 335 3.72 -31.21 9.81
CA THR A 335 2.62 -31.88 9.11
C THR A 335 1.29 -31.15 9.29
N GLU A 336 1.05 -30.54 10.46
CA GLU A 336 -0.21 -29.85 10.76
C GLU A 336 -0.36 -28.57 9.91
N TRP A 337 0.69 -27.75 9.83
CA TRP A 337 0.74 -26.57 8.98
C TRP A 337 0.43 -26.93 7.52
N PHE A 338 1.06 -28.01 7.03
CA PHE A 338 0.85 -28.46 5.66
C PHE A 338 -0.57 -28.96 5.42
N LEU A 339 -1.14 -29.72 6.34
CA LEU A 339 -2.53 -30.16 6.25
C LEU A 339 -3.51 -28.98 6.26
N ASN A 340 -3.24 -27.94 7.04
CA ASN A 340 -4.05 -26.71 7.04
C ASN A 340 -3.94 -25.98 5.70
N LEU A 341 -2.74 -25.89 5.12
CA LEU A 341 -2.54 -25.35 3.78
C LEU A 341 -3.37 -26.12 2.75
N LEU A 342 -3.30 -27.46 2.76
CA LEU A 342 -4.05 -28.29 1.82
C LEU A 342 -5.57 -28.09 1.96
N LYS A 343 -6.09 -28.09 3.20
CA LYS A 343 -7.50 -27.82 3.47
C LYS A 343 -7.93 -26.47 2.91
N TYR A 344 -7.14 -25.43 3.16
CA TYR A 344 -7.39 -24.09 2.65
C TYR A 344 -7.44 -24.07 1.12
N LEU A 345 -6.43 -24.63 0.46
CA LEU A 345 -6.34 -24.66 -0.99
C LEU A 345 -7.46 -25.45 -1.66
N MET A 346 -7.90 -26.55 -1.03
CA MET A 346 -9.02 -27.35 -1.53
C MET A 346 -10.33 -26.57 -1.62
N MET A 347 -10.53 -25.56 -0.78
CA MET A 347 -11.70 -24.67 -0.86
C MET A 347 -11.73 -23.90 -2.19
N PHE A 348 -10.57 -23.66 -2.78
CA PHE A 348 -10.43 -22.89 -4.00
C PHE A 348 -10.35 -23.73 -5.28
N LYS A 349 -10.49 -25.07 -5.19
CA LYS A 349 -10.30 -26.00 -6.33
C LYS A 349 -11.11 -25.61 -7.58
N ASN A 350 -12.34 -25.13 -7.41
CA ASN A 350 -13.24 -24.81 -8.52
C ASN A 350 -13.15 -23.34 -9.00
N HIS A 351 -12.24 -22.55 -8.43
CA HIS A 351 -12.15 -21.13 -8.73
C HIS A 351 -11.30 -20.86 -9.96
N LYS A 352 -11.58 -19.75 -10.66
CA LYS A 352 -10.92 -19.43 -11.93
C LYS A 352 -9.44 -19.08 -11.73
N PHE A 353 -9.13 -18.40 -10.64
CA PHE A 353 -7.79 -17.91 -10.37
C PHE A 353 -7.47 -18.02 -8.88
N LEU A 354 -6.37 -18.71 -8.59
CA LEU A 354 -5.76 -18.81 -7.27
C LEU A 354 -4.30 -18.37 -7.41
N CYS A 355 -3.95 -17.28 -6.75
CA CYS A 355 -2.57 -16.83 -6.62
C CYS A 355 -2.06 -17.23 -5.23
N LEU A 356 -0.96 -17.96 -5.19
CA LEU A 356 -0.28 -18.31 -3.95
C LEU A 356 1.12 -17.71 -3.98
N THR A 357 1.39 -16.83 -3.03
CA THR A 357 2.71 -16.25 -2.80
C THR A 357 3.23 -16.79 -1.49
N ILE A 358 4.29 -17.58 -1.52
CA ILE A 358 4.97 -18.04 -0.30
C ILE A 358 6.37 -17.45 -0.32
N SER A 359 6.68 -16.64 0.69
CA SER A 359 8.00 -16.05 0.87
C SER A 359 8.80 -16.81 1.93
N LEU A 360 10.13 -16.78 1.81
CA LEU A 360 11.09 -17.23 2.82
C LEU A 360 11.07 -18.74 3.17
N MET A 361 10.59 -19.60 2.27
CA MET A 361 10.68 -21.07 2.44
C MET A 361 12.12 -21.59 2.41
N ARG A 362 12.46 -22.48 3.36
CA ARG A 362 13.70 -23.28 3.29
C ARG A 362 13.60 -24.38 2.24
N LYS A 363 14.75 -24.77 1.67
CA LYS A 363 14.86 -25.73 0.55
C LYS A 363 14.32 -27.11 0.89
N GLU A 364 14.42 -27.53 2.14
CA GLU A 364 13.94 -28.84 2.62
C GLU A 364 12.42 -28.98 2.44
N ASN A 365 11.69 -27.87 2.40
CA ASN A 365 10.23 -27.86 2.30
C ASN A 365 9.70 -27.81 0.85
N TYR A 366 10.58 -27.62 -0.15
CA TYR A 366 10.16 -27.45 -1.55
C TYR A 366 9.43 -28.68 -2.11
N GLU A 367 9.91 -29.89 -1.80
CA GLU A 367 9.28 -31.12 -2.28
C GLU A 367 7.88 -31.31 -1.69
N ALA A 368 7.74 -31.19 -0.37
CA ALA A 368 6.46 -31.35 0.31
C ALA A 368 5.44 -30.33 -0.22
N LEU A 369 5.83 -29.05 -0.29
CA LEU A 369 5.00 -27.98 -0.83
C LEU A 369 4.57 -28.26 -2.27
N LEU A 370 5.53 -28.59 -3.15
CA LEU A 370 5.24 -28.84 -4.56
C LEU A 370 4.29 -30.03 -4.71
N ASN A 371 4.52 -31.11 -3.98
CA ASN A 371 3.66 -32.30 -4.00
C ASN A 371 2.23 -31.96 -3.57
N GLY A 372 2.06 -31.17 -2.50
CA GLY A 372 0.75 -30.73 -2.03
C GLY A 372 0.02 -29.83 -3.01
N LEU A 373 0.71 -28.78 -3.49
CA LEU A 373 0.14 -27.79 -4.41
C LEU A 373 -0.33 -28.42 -5.71
N LEU A 374 0.54 -29.22 -6.32
CA LEU A 374 0.27 -29.84 -7.61
C LEU A 374 -0.84 -30.88 -7.50
N TRP A 375 -0.87 -31.65 -6.41
CA TRP A 375 -1.89 -32.67 -6.20
C TRP A 375 -3.27 -32.11 -5.85
N CYS A 376 -3.35 -31.07 -5.01
CA CYS A 376 -4.63 -30.54 -4.54
C CYS A 376 -5.30 -29.61 -5.56
N CYS A 377 -4.53 -28.77 -6.25
CA CYS A 377 -5.08 -27.66 -7.03
C CYS A 377 -5.07 -27.89 -8.53
N HIS A 378 -4.23 -28.81 -9.05
CA HIS A 378 -3.95 -28.94 -10.48
C HIS A 378 -3.80 -27.56 -11.18
N PRO A 379 -2.89 -26.69 -10.69
CA PRO A 379 -2.82 -25.31 -11.15
C PRO A 379 -2.51 -25.25 -12.64
N LYS A 380 -3.15 -24.34 -13.38
CA LYS A 380 -2.86 -24.12 -14.82
C LYS A 380 -1.58 -23.32 -15.04
N THR A 381 -1.27 -22.44 -14.10
CA THR A 381 -0.10 -21.58 -14.15
C THR A 381 0.57 -21.56 -12.79
N LEU A 382 1.86 -21.81 -12.75
CA LEU A 382 2.71 -21.63 -11.57
C LEU A 382 3.76 -20.57 -11.92
N SER A 383 3.95 -19.56 -11.09
CA SER A 383 4.94 -18.52 -11.38
C SER A 383 5.81 -18.19 -10.19
N VAL A 384 7.08 -17.88 -10.45
CA VAL A 384 8.07 -17.54 -9.43
C VAL A 384 8.76 -16.22 -9.82
N PRO A 385 8.72 -15.17 -8.97
CA PRO A 385 9.42 -13.92 -9.22
C PRO A 385 10.94 -14.05 -8.95
N LEU A 386 11.80 -13.50 -9.81
CA LEU A 386 13.26 -13.54 -9.68
C LEU A 386 13.80 -12.36 -8.87
N GLU A 387 13.30 -12.21 -7.65
CA GLU A 387 13.62 -11.08 -6.76
C GLU A 387 14.75 -11.38 -5.77
N ASN A 388 14.97 -12.64 -5.41
CA ASN A 388 15.96 -13.03 -4.41
C ASN A 388 16.59 -14.40 -4.74
N GLU A 389 17.73 -14.70 -4.12
CA GLU A 389 18.46 -15.96 -4.35
C GLU A 389 17.63 -17.21 -4.04
N ARG A 390 16.78 -17.19 -3.00
CA ARG A 390 15.92 -18.32 -2.66
C ARG A 390 14.90 -18.63 -3.77
N ASN A 391 14.34 -17.61 -4.40
CA ASN A 391 13.45 -17.81 -5.55
C ASN A 391 14.20 -18.36 -6.76
N ARG A 392 15.46 -17.97 -6.96
CA ARG A 392 16.33 -18.56 -7.99
C ARG A 392 16.57 -20.06 -7.70
N GLU A 393 16.78 -20.43 -6.45
CA GLU A 393 16.90 -21.84 -6.03
C GLU A 393 15.61 -22.63 -6.22
N LEU A 394 14.46 -22.08 -5.81
CA LEU A 394 13.15 -22.68 -6.04
C LEU A 394 12.90 -22.87 -7.55
N LEU A 395 13.29 -21.91 -8.39
CA LEU A 395 13.15 -22.05 -9.83
C LEU A 395 14.00 -23.20 -10.38
N LYS A 396 15.27 -23.32 -9.95
CA LYS A 396 16.14 -24.46 -10.31
C LYS A 396 15.51 -25.79 -9.87
N PHE A 397 14.92 -25.82 -8.68
CA PHE A 397 14.21 -26.99 -8.16
C PHE A 397 12.98 -27.34 -9.01
N LEU A 398 12.11 -26.38 -9.32
CA LEU A 398 10.93 -26.57 -10.15
C LEU A 398 11.29 -27.06 -11.57
N TYR A 399 12.31 -26.46 -12.18
CA TYR A 399 12.79 -26.88 -13.49
C TYR A 399 13.19 -28.35 -13.47
N LYS A 400 14.05 -28.77 -12.53
CA LYS A 400 14.46 -30.17 -12.36
C LYS A 400 13.28 -31.10 -12.06
N ALA A 401 12.32 -30.64 -11.26
CA ALA A 401 11.13 -31.40 -10.95
C ALA A 401 10.27 -31.67 -12.21
N PHE A 402 10.18 -30.72 -13.13
CA PHE A 402 9.40 -30.88 -14.36
C PHE A 402 10.15 -31.57 -15.51
N THR A 403 11.49 -31.44 -15.61
CA THR A 403 12.29 -31.99 -16.72
C THR A 403 12.66 -33.47 -16.60
N LYS A 404 12.16 -34.18 -15.59
CA LYS A 404 12.36 -35.64 -15.39
C LYS A 404 13.83 -36.10 -15.21
N GLU A 405 14.75 -35.20 -14.88
CA GLU A 405 16.18 -35.53 -14.73
C GLU A 405 16.56 -36.12 -13.37
N GLU A 406 15.71 -35.98 -12.34
CA GLU A 406 16.01 -36.51 -11.00
C GLU A 406 15.25 -37.81 -10.70
N ASP A 407 16.02 -38.91 -10.53
CA ASP A 407 15.54 -40.23 -10.08
C ASP A 407 15.00 -40.22 -8.63
N SER A 408 15.33 -39.19 -7.84
CA SER A 408 14.87 -38.98 -6.45
C SER A 408 13.34 -38.95 -6.36
N PHE A 409 12.67 -38.23 -7.25
CA PHE A 409 11.20 -38.12 -7.30
C PHE A 409 10.49 -39.36 -7.83
N ARG A 410 11.20 -40.29 -8.49
CA ARG A 410 10.60 -41.57 -8.93
C ARG A 410 10.40 -42.55 -7.77
N ARG A 411 11.13 -42.36 -6.66
CA ARG A 411 11.17 -43.31 -5.55
C ARG A 411 10.28 -42.92 -4.37
N SER A 412 9.82 -41.67 -4.28
CA SER A 412 8.76 -41.32 -3.34
C SER A 412 7.44 -41.82 -3.92
N SER A 413 6.90 -42.89 -3.34
CA SER A 413 5.59 -43.51 -3.61
C SER A 413 4.39 -42.56 -3.40
N HIS A 414 4.64 -41.27 -3.27
CA HIS A 414 3.70 -40.21 -2.92
C HIS A 414 3.61 -39.12 -4.01
N CYS A 415 4.47 -39.16 -5.06
CA CYS A 415 4.45 -38.20 -6.18
C CYS A 415 3.40 -38.53 -7.26
N ASN A 416 2.15 -38.78 -6.86
CA ASN A 416 1.10 -39.25 -7.78
C ASN A 416 0.70 -38.22 -8.85
N TRP A 417 0.85 -36.92 -8.58
CA TRP A 417 0.51 -35.84 -9.53
C TRP A 417 1.28 -35.96 -10.86
N ARG A 418 2.49 -36.53 -10.88
CA ARG A 418 3.30 -36.70 -12.10
C ARG A 418 2.63 -37.59 -13.14
N HIS A 419 1.81 -38.54 -12.71
CA HIS A 419 1.04 -39.39 -13.63
C HIS A 419 -0.12 -38.64 -14.29
N HIS A 420 -0.57 -37.55 -13.68
CA HIS A 420 -1.67 -36.73 -14.18
C HIS A 420 -1.18 -35.47 -14.90
N LEU A 421 0.05 -35.02 -14.67
CA LEU A 421 0.64 -33.89 -15.40
C LEU A 421 1.05 -34.33 -16.81
N LYS A 422 0.37 -33.81 -17.82
CA LYS A 422 0.58 -34.15 -19.24
C LYS A 422 1.70 -33.35 -19.88
N ASP A 423 1.75 -32.05 -19.62
CA ASP A 423 2.66 -31.12 -20.28
C ASP A 423 3.01 -29.94 -19.38
N VAL A 424 4.22 -29.39 -19.58
CA VAL A 424 4.73 -28.22 -18.89
C VAL A 424 5.43 -27.32 -19.91
N LYS A 425 4.99 -26.06 -19.99
CA LYS A 425 5.60 -25.05 -20.86
C LYS A 425 6.09 -23.88 -20.03
N ILE A 426 7.25 -23.34 -20.36
CA ILE A 426 7.76 -22.12 -19.73
C ILE A 426 7.38 -20.96 -20.64
N VAL A 427 6.56 -20.03 -20.13
CA VAL A 427 6.07 -18.89 -20.90
C VAL A 427 7.23 -17.94 -21.18
N GLY A 428 7.37 -17.53 -22.44
CA GLY A 428 8.38 -16.58 -22.89
C GLY A 428 9.68 -17.19 -23.42
N LEU A 429 9.82 -18.52 -23.49
CA LEU A 429 10.99 -19.19 -24.06
C LEU A 429 10.58 -20.38 -24.94
N GLU A 430 11.12 -20.44 -26.16
CA GLU A 430 10.82 -21.52 -27.12
C GLU A 430 11.66 -22.80 -26.88
N VAL A 431 12.82 -22.70 -26.22
CA VAL A 431 13.67 -23.86 -25.85
C VAL A 431 14.47 -23.52 -24.59
N VAL A 432 14.37 -24.34 -23.53
CA VAL A 432 15.18 -24.19 -22.31
C VAL A 432 15.97 -25.47 -22.08
N ASP A 433 17.27 -25.44 -22.37
CA ASP A 433 18.26 -26.32 -21.75
C ASP A 433 18.77 -25.69 -20.44
N GLU A 434 19.59 -26.39 -19.65
CA GLU A 434 20.14 -25.85 -18.40
C GLU A 434 20.87 -24.50 -18.59
N LYS A 435 21.47 -24.26 -19.76
CA LYS A 435 22.15 -22.99 -20.10
C LYS A 435 21.17 -21.85 -20.34
N GLY A 436 20.03 -22.12 -20.94
CA GLY A 436 18.92 -21.17 -21.08
C GLY A 436 18.36 -20.75 -19.72
N LEU A 437 18.23 -21.69 -18.78
CA LEU A 437 17.80 -21.40 -17.41
C LEU A 437 18.78 -20.50 -16.66
N GLU A 438 20.08 -20.81 -16.69
CA GLU A 438 21.11 -19.98 -16.03
C GLU A 438 21.16 -18.56 -16.61
N SER A 439 20.88 -18.39 -17.90
CA SER A 439 20.80 -17.06 -18.52
C SER A 439 19.60 -16.25 -17.99
N LEU A 440 18.44 -16.89 -17.77
CA LEU A 440 17.25 -16.23 -17.19
C LEU A 440 17.47 -15.80 -15.74
N LEU A 441 18.20 -16.62 -14.99
CA LEU A 441 18.55 -16.37 -13.60
C LEU A 441 19.53 -15.21 -13.43
N THR A 442 19.99 -14.54 -14.50
CA THR A 442 20.78 -13.31 -14.40
C THR A 442 19.94 -12.03 -14.48
N PHE A 443 18.67 -12.12 -14.88
CA PHE A 443 17.79 -10.96 -14.96
C PHE A 443 17.13 -10.70 -13.60
N GLU A 444 17.17 -9.45 -13.15
CA GLU A 444 16.44 -8.95 -11.97
C GLU A 444 15.10 -8.36 -12.41
N GLY A 445 14.07 -8.52 -11.57
CA GLY A 445 12.73 -7.99 -11.82
C GLY A 445 11.87 -8.79 -12.81
N TYR A 446 12.34 -9.96 -13.25
CA TYR A 446 11.61 -10.83 -14.16
C TYR A 446 10.82 -11.91 -13.38
N LYS A 447 9.66 -12.33 -13.90
CA LYS A 447 8.84 -13.42 -13.33
C LYS A 447 8.84 -14.59 -14.31
N VAL A 448 9.17 -15.78 -13.82
CA VAL A 448 9.14 -17.01 -14.65
C VAL A 448 7.83 -17.74 -14.41
N THR A 449 7.11 -18.05 -15.49
CA THR A 449 5.80 -18.70 -15.45
C THR A 449 5.84 -20.05 -16.16
N PHE A 450 5.40 -21.09 -15.46
CA PHE A 450 5.13 -22.43 -15.98
C PHE A 450 3.63 -22.56 -16.26
N GLU A 451 3.27 -22.89 -17.49
CA GLU A 451 1.95 -23.36 -17.88
C GLU A 451 1.90 -24.89 -17.77
N LEU A 452 0.92 -25.41 -17.03
CA LEU A 452 0.78 -26.81 -16.69
C LEU A 452 -0.52 -27.35 -17.30
N THR A 453 -0.43 -28.49 -17.99
CA THR A 453 -1.57 -29.19 -18.58
C THR A 453 -1.82 -30.50 -17.86
N TRP A 454 -3.05 -30.71 -17.37
CA TRP A 454 -3.43 -31.88 -16.58
C TRP A 454 -4.29 -32.89 -17.35
N GLY A 455 -4.26 -34.15 -16.91
CA GLY A 455 -5.10 -35.25 -17.38
C GLY A 455 -6.56 -35.10 -16.99
N ALA A 456 -7.42 -35.98 -17.53
CA ALA A 456 -8.82 -36.04 -17.08
C ALA A 456 -8.84 -36.47 -15.59
N GLU A 457 -9.66 -35.80 -14.78
CA GLU A 457 -9.70 -36.02 -13.33
C GLU A 457 -10.13 -37.44 -13.00
N ASP A 458 -9.34 -38.15 -12.18
CA ASP A 458 -9.83 -39.28 -11.41
C ASP A 458 -10.51 -38.75 -10.14
N LYS A 459 -11.62 -39.38 -9.74
CA LYS A 459 -12.45 -39.03 -8.56
C LYS A 459 -11.75 -39.19 -7.20
N GLY A 460 -10.42 -39.31 -7.16
CA GLY A 460 -9.65 -39.71 -5.98
C GLY A 460 -9.55 -38.66 -4.86
N LEU A 461 -9.90 -37.39 -5.11
CA LEU A 461 -9.78 -36.32 -4.11
C LEU A 461 -10.77 -36.45 -2.93
N GLU A 462 -11.86 -37.20 -3.07
CA GLU A 462 -12.77 -37.48 -1.94
C GLU A 462 -12.14 -38.42 -0.89
N SER A 463 -11.11 -39.20 -1.26
CA SER A 463 -10.50 -40.20 -0.36
C SER A 463 -9.47 -39.65 0.64
N LEU A 464 -8.96 -38.42 0.46
CA LEU A 464 -8.03 -37.80 1.41
C LEU A 464 -8.73 -37.34 2.70
N LEU A 465 -10.05 -37.11 2.66
CA LEU A 465 -10.85 -36.73 3.82
C LEU A 465 -11.35 -37.94 4.64
N THR A 466 -11.25 -39.17 4.12
CA THR A 466 -11.57 -40.39 4.87
C THR A 466 -10.40 -40.94 5.68
N PHE A 467 -9.22 -40.33 5.62
CA PHE A 467 -8.05 -40.72 6.41
C PHE A 467 -8.04 -40.06 7.80
N GLU A 468 -9.08 -40.31 8.59
CA GLU A 468 -9.00 -40.25 10.06
C GLU A 468 -8.12 -41.43 10.51
N GLY A 469 -6.80 -41.26 10.45
CA GLY A 469 -5.91 -42.40 10.66
C GLY A 469 -4.42 -42.06 10.70
N TYR A 470 -4.04 -41.00 11.40
CA TYR A 470 -2.68 -40.84 11.92
C TYR A 470 -2.80 -40.37 13.38
N ASN A 471 -2.88 -41.35 14.29
CA ASN A 471 -2.53 -41.20 15.71
C ASN A 471 -1.01 -41.27 15.88
#